data_AF-A0A7R7XVR6-F1
#
_entry.id   AF-A0A7R7XVR6-F1
#
_cell.length_a   1.000
_cell.length_b   1.000
_cell.length_c   1.000
_cell.angle_alpha   90.00
_cell.angle_beta   90.00
_cell.angle_gamma   90.00
#
_symmetry.space_group_name_H-M   'P 1'
#
loop_
_entity.id
_entity.type
_entity.pdbx_description
1 polymer ?
#
loop_
_entity_poly.entity_id
_entity_poly.type
_entity_poly.pdbx_seq_one_letter_code
_entity_poly.pdbx_strand_id
1 'polypeptide(L)'
;MVPKPFMEIFPATIPLDRLQQKVVLSTGGELDITPAPVTGEYEVIRPSYEAALPISMADLGPTAVAPLGRIVHARSGDKADNFNVGLWVRHEDEYPWLKLFLTVDMLEELLEDDWRPNQYGRYSEVERCEFPNLLAVHFRVLDFLGGGIASSSRVDGLGKGIGEYLRSKLVSIPVEFMEREPI
;
A
#
# COMPACT_ATOMS: atom_id res chain seq x y z
N MET A 1 36.11 -9.87 9.08
CA MET A 1 34.74 -9.60 9.56
C MET A 1 34.04 -10.95 9.70
N VAL A 2 33.42 -11.26 10.84
CA VAL A 2 32.72 -12.55 11.03
C VAL A 2 31.33 -12.44 10.39
N PRO A 3 30.94 -13.35 9.47
CA PRO A 3 29.61 -13.31 8.86
C PRO A 3 28.53 -13.50 9.92
N LYS A 4 27.43 -12.73 9.82
CA LYS A 4 26.25 -12.87 10.67
C LYS A 4 25.16 -13.65 9.93
N PRO A 5 24.35 -14.45 10.64
CA PRO A 5 23.19 -15.09 10.04
C PRO A 5 22.27 -14.07 9.36
N PHE A 6 21.84 -14.39 8.15
CA PHE A 6 20.82 -13.66 7.40
C PHE A 6 19.55 -14.50 7.40
N MET A 7 18.43 -13.92 7.79
CA MET A 7 17.14 -14.59 7.82
C MET A 7 16.28 -14.02 6.72
N GLU A 8 15.62 -14.90 5.96
CA GLU A 8 14.67 -14.54 4.92
C GLU A 8 13.32 -15.20 5.22
N ILE A 9 12.24 -14.44 5.08
CA ILE A 9 10.89 -14.94 5.32
C ILE A 9 10.30 -15.44 4.01
N PHE A 10 9.89 -16.71 3.97
CA PHE A 10 9.16 -17.28 2.85
C PHE A 10 7.75 -17.69 3.30
N PRO A 11 6.68 -17.05 2.81
CA PRO A 11 5.32 -17.47 3.14
C PRO A 11 4.99 -18.79 2.45
N ALA A 12 4.42 -19.74 3.20
CA ALA A 12 3.96 -21.01 2.68
C ALA A 12 2.58 -21.37 3.26
N THR A 13 1.79 -22.13 2.50
CA THR A 13 0.53 -22.69 2.97
C THR A 13 0.75 -24.03 3.65
N ILE A 14 0.04 -24.28 4.74
CA ILE A 14 0.00 -25.59 5.41
C ILE A 14 -1.42 -26.16 5.25
N PRO A 15 -1.57 -27.44 4.88
CA PRO A 15 -2.90 -28.06 4.82
C PRO A 15 -3.60 -28.00 6.19
N LEU A 16 -4.88 -27.61 6.16
CA LEU A 16 -5.67 -27.37 7.37
C LEU A 16 -5.81 -28.64 8.24
N ASP A 17 -5.89 -29.81 7.61
CA ASP A 17 -6.00 -31.13 8.27
C ASP A 17 -4.71 -31.56 9.00
N ARG A 18 -3.58 -30.86 8.78
CA ARG A 18 -2.33 -31.07 9.52
C ARG A 18 -2.21 -30.20 10.77
N LEU A 19 -3.19 -29.34 11.04
CA LEU A 19 -3.20 -28.44 12.19
C LEU A 19 -4.27 -28.88 13.20
N GLN A 20 -3.87 -29.08 14.46
CA GLN A 20 -4.82 -29.17 15.56
C GLN A 20 -5.07 -27.76 16.11
N GLN A 21 -6.23 -27.19 15.78
CA GLN A 21 -6.65 -25.88 16.29
C GLN A 21 -7.22 -26.03 17.70
N LYS A 22 -6.80 -25.15 18.61
CA LYS A 22 -7.28 -25.12 20.01
C LYS A 22 -7.50 -23.68 20.47
N VAL A 23 -8.47 -23.48 21.35
CA VAL A 23 -8.65 -22.25 22.13
C VAL A 23 -8.18 -22.51 23.56
N VAL A 24 -7.22 -21.72 24.03
CA VAL A 24 -6.79 -21.73 25.43
C VAL A 24 -7.51 -20.60 26.16
N LEU A 25 -8.31 -20.95 27.16
CA LEU A 25 -9.09 -20.01 27.95
C LEU A 25 -8.23 -19.44 29.09
N SER A 26 -8.45 -18.17 29.42
CA SER A 26 -7.78 -17.52 30.57
C SER A 26 -8.07 -18.20 31.91
N THR A 27 -9.14 -18.99 31.98
CA THR A 27 -9.50 -19.82 33.13
C THR A 27 -8.71 -21.14 33.22
N GLY A 28 -7.80 -21.41 32.27
CA GLY A 28 -6.96 -22.60 32.24
C GLY A 28 -7.55 -23.81 31.52
N GLY A 29 -8.72 -23.66 30.86
CA GLY A 29 -9.31 -24.71 30.02
C GLY A 29 -8.80 -24.68 28.58
N GLU A 30 -8.77 -25.84 27.91
CA GLU A 30 -8.52 -25.95 26.47
C GLU A 30 -9.78 -26.49 25.77
N LEU A 31 -10.08 -25.96 24.57
CA LEU A 31 -11.15 -26.43 23.71
C LEU A 31 -10.57 -26.76 22.34
N ASP A 32 -10.74 -28.01 21.88
CA ASP A 32 -10.40 -28.40 20.51
C ASP A 32 -11.38 -27.75 19.52
N ILE A 33 -10.85 -27.21 18.43
CA ILE A 33 -11.62 -26.62 17.33
C ILE A 33 -11.50 -27.55 16.13
N THR A 34 -12.62 -28.14 15.73
CA THR A 34 -12.70 -28.91 14.50
C THR A 34 -12.56 -27.96 13.30
N PRO A 35 -11.69 -28.27 12.32
CA PRO A 35 -11.62 -27.53 11.06
C PRO A 35 -12.99 -27.34 10.41
N ALA A 36 -13.15 -26.24 9.66
CA ALA A 36 -14.37 -25.99 8.91
C ALA A 36 -14.64 -27.18 7.94
N PRO A 37 -15.83 -27.80 8.00
CA PRO A 37 -16.14 -29.00 7.20
C PRO A 37 -16.31 -28.68 5.71
N VAL A 38 -16.50 -27.41 5.36
CA VAL A 38 -16.65 -26.93 3.99
C VAL A 38 -15.64 -25.80 3.77
N THR A 39 -14.77 -25.98 2.79
CA THR A 39 -13.88 -24.95 2.27
C THR A 39 -14.26 -24.66 0.81
N GLY A 40 -14.01 -23.43 0.36
CA GLY A 40 -14.21 -23.03 -1.02
C GLY A 40 -12.92 -22.47 -1.60
N GLU A 41 -12.60 -22.83 -2.83
CA GLU A 41 -11.60 -22.13 -3.62
C GLU A 41 -12.26 -20.93 -4.28
N TYR A 42 -11.68 -19.75 -4.11
CA TYR A 42 -12.16 -18.52 -4.71
C TYR A 42 -11.15 -18.06 -5.75
N GLU A 43 -11.65 -17.53 -6.86
CA GLU A 43 -10.80 -16.89 -7.85
C GLU A 43 -10.13 -15.66 -7.22
N VAL A 44 -8.81 -15.54 -7.41
CA VAL A 44 -8.04 -14.40 -6.90
C VAL A 44 -8.22 -13.23 -7.88
N ILE A 45 -9.26 -12.44 -7.65
CA ILE A 45 -9.51 -11.23 -8.44
C ILE A 45 -8.74 -10.06 -7.84
N ARG A 46 -7.76 -9.53 -8.57
CA ARG A 46 -6.99 -8.33 -8.20
C ARG A 46 -7.11 -7.29 -9.30
N PRO A 47 -8.10 -6.37 -9.22
CA PRO A 47 -8.26 -5.35 -10.24
C PRO A 47 -7.07 -4.38 -10.17
N SER A 48 -6.35 -4.24 -11.29
CA SER A 48 -5.34 -3.21 -11.48
C SER A 48 -5.70 -2.39 -12.71
N TYR A 49 -5.95 -1.09 -12.53
CA TYR A 49 -6.36 -0.20 -13.61
C TYR A 49 -6.05 1.26 -13.28
N GLU A 50 -5.94 2.06 -14.33
CA GLU A 50 -5.89 3.52 -14.24
C GLU A 50 -7.28 4.14 -14.31
N ALA A 51 -7.43 5.33 -13.72
CA ALA A 51 -8.70 6.05 -13.75
C ALA A 51 -9.09 6.44 -15.18
N ALA A 52 -10.30 6.07 -15.60
CA ALA A 52 -10.90 6.50 -16.86
C ALA A 52 -12.04 7.49 -16.58
N LEU A 53 -11.72 8.78 -16.58
CA LEU A 53 -12.69 9.86 -16.37
C LEU A 53 -12.85 10.72 -17.63
N PRO A 54 -14.05 11.29 -17.88
CA PRO A 54 -14.30 12.18 -19.01
C PRO A 54 -13.80 13.62 -18.74
N ILE A 55 -12.79 13.79 -17.89
CA ILE A 55 -12.14 15.05 -17.55
C ILE A 55 -10.64 14.84 -17.47
N SER A 56 -9.87 15.90 -17.66
CA SER A 56 -8.41 15.94 -17.55
C SER A 56 -7.96 16.72 -16.33
N MET A 57 -6.67 16.63 -16.00
CA MET A 57 -6.07 17.44 -14.94
C MET A 57 -6.21 18.95 -15.19
N ALA A 58 -6.27 19.38 -16.45
CA ALA A 58 -6.41 20.79 -16.81
C ALA A 58 -7.82 21.35 -16.55
N ASP A 59 -8.84 20.49 -16.50
CA ASP A 59 -10.22 20.88 -16.25
C ASP A 59 -10.48 21.22 -14.77
N LEU A 60 -9.53 20.89 -13.89
CA LEU A 60 -9.61 21.09 -12.44
C LEU A 60 -9.08 22.48 -11.99
N GLY A 61 -8.81 23.38 -12.94
CA GLY A 61 -8.42 24.75 -12.68
C GLY A 61 -6.91 24.95 -12.42
N PRO A 62 -6.51 26.17 -12.00
CA PRO A 62 -5.10 26.50 -11.78
C PRO A 62 -4.53 25.73 -10.59
N THR A 63 -3.26 25.33 -10.70
CA THR A 63 -2.53 24.60 -9.66
C THR A 63 -1.43 25.44 -9.02
N ALA A 64 -1.10 25.16 -7.76
CA ALA A 64 0.13 25.62 -7.13
C ALA A 64 0.89 24.43 -6.50
N VAL A 65 2.20 24.60 -6.32
CA VAL A 65 3.06 23.55 -5.74
C VAL A 65 2.93 23.55 -4.22
N ALA A 66 2.59 22.40 -3.65
CA ALA A 66 2.51 22.18 -2.21
C ALA A 66 2.79 20.70 -1.87
N PRO A 67 3.09 20.37 -0.60
CA PRO A 67 3.20 18.97 -0.18
C PRO A 67 1.89 18.22 -0.48
N LEU A 68 1.97 17.00 -1.02
CA LEU A 68 0.81 16.14 -1.28
C LEU A 68 -0.07 15.99 -0.03
N GLY A 69 0.58 15.89 1.12
CA GLY A 69 -0.04 15.82 2.45
C GLY A 69 -0.87 17.02 2.86
N ARG A 70 -0.84 18.14 2.09
CA ARG A 70 -1.64 19.34 2.31
C ARG A 70 -3.14 19.07 2.20
N ILE A 71 -3.53 18.15 1.32
CA ILE A 71 -4.93 17.73 1.12
C ILE A 71 -5.13 16.20 1.10
N VAL A 72 -4.05 15.41 1.01
CA VAL A 72 -4.12 13.95 0.95
C VAL A 72 -3.68 13.32 2.27
N HIS A 73 -4.50 12.40 2.77
CA HIS A 73 -4.19 11.53 3.89
C HIS A 73 -3.59 10.21 3.40
N ALA A 74 -2.82 9.53 4.25
CA ALA A 74 -2.24 8.25 3.88
C ALA A 74 -2.10 7.28 5.06
N ARG A 75 -2.15 5.99 4.75
CA ARG A 75 -1.81 4.87 5.63
C ARG A 75 -1.11 3.81 4.80
N SER A 76 0.04 3.35 5.28
CA SER A 76 0.80 2.28 4.65
C SER A 76 1.13 1.17 5.64
N GLY A 77 1.44 -0.01 5.12
CA GLY A 77 1.88 -1.14 5.91
C GLY A 77 2.47 -2.25 5.05
N ASP A 78 3.25 -3.12 5.68
CA ASP A 78 3.88 -4.25 5.03
C ASP A 78 3.05 -5.53 5.07
N LYS A 79 3.33 -6.42 4.13
CA LYS A 79 3.08 -7.84 4.25
C LYS A 79 4.31 -8.60 3.76
N ALA A 80 5.21 -8.90 4.70
CA ALA A 80 6.54 -9.46 4.42
C ALA A 80 7.34 -8.52 3.51
N ASP A 81 7.71 -8.93 2.29
CA ASP A 81 8.49 -8.09 1.37
C ASP A 81 7.63 -7.08 0.57
N ASN A 82 6.31 -7.21 0.66
CA ASN A 82 5.38 -6.32 -0.02
C ASN A 82 5.02 -5.13 0.88
N PHE A 83 4.67 -4.00 0.27
CA PHE A 83 3.95 -2.95 0.99
C PHE A 83 2.66 -2.60 0.29
N ASN A 84 1.77 -1.97 1.04
CA ASN A 84 0.60 -1.31 0.49
C ASN A 84 0.50 0.12 1.03
N VAL A 85 -0.14 1.00 0.26
CA VAL A 85 -0.42 2.37 0.65
C VAL A 85 -1.78 2.80 0.12
N GLY A 86 -2.66 3.24 1.02
CA GLY A 86 -3.90 3.92 0.67
C GLY A 86 -3.73 5.42 0.85
N LEU A 87 -4.12 6.18 -0.17
CA LEU A 87 -4.15 7.65 -0.15
C LEU A 87 -5.59 8.12 -0.36
N TRP A 88 -6.08 9.07 0.44
CA TRP A 88 -7.45 9.55 0.35
C TRP A 88 -7.60 11.04 0.62
N VAL A 89 -8.68 11.60 0.11
CA VAL A 89 -9.07 13.01 0.28
C VAL A 89 -10.27 13.13 1.21
N ARG A 90 -10.57 14.34 1.71
CA ARG A 90 -11.71 14.57 2.62
C ARG A 90 -12.99 14.90 1.86
N HIS A 91 -12.86 15.54 0.70
CA HIS A 91 -13.99 16.07 -0.03
C HIS A 91 -14.20 15.31 -1.36
N GLU A 92 -15.45 15.07 -1.72
CA GLU A 92 -15.79 14.26 -2.90
C GLU A 92 -15.31 14.88 -4.21
N ASP A 93 -15.24 16.22 -4.28
CA ASP A 93 -14.79 16.97 -5.45
C ASP A 93 -13.26 16.93 -5.66
N GLU A 94 -12.50 16.58 -4.63
CA GLU A 94 -11.04 16.34 -4.71
C GLU A 94 -10.73 14.94 -5.28
N TYR A 95 -11.70 14.01 -5.22
CA TYR A 95 -11.46 12.62 -5.58
C TYR A 95 -11.16 12.38 -7.07
N PRO A 96 -11.84 13.05 -8.03
CA PRO A 96 -11.47 12.98 -9.44
C PRO A 96 -10.01 13.39 -9.69
N TRP A 97 -9.53 14.44 -9.03
CA TRP A 97 -8.12 14.85 -9.08
C TRP A 97 -7.21 13.75 -8.54
N LEU A 98 -7.51 13.22 -7.34
CA LEU A 98 -6.70 12.18 -6.71
C LEU A 98 -6.54 10.95 -7.62
N LYS A 99 -7.64 10.53 -8.26
CA LYS A 99 -7.68 9.38 -9.18
C LYS A 99 -6.83 9.59 -10.43
N LEU A 100 -6.92 10.76 -11.05
CA LEU A 100 -6.12 11.11 -12.23
C LEU A 100 -4.64 11.32 -11.90
N PHE A 101 -4.36 11.89 -10.72
CA PHE A 101 -3.02 12.18 -10.27
C PHE A 101 -2.26 10.90 -9.88
N LEU A 102 -2.85 10.07 -9.03
CA LEU A 102 -2.21 8.86 -8.52
C LEU A 102 -2.33 7.70 -9.51
N THR A 103 -1.54 7.73 -10.57
CA THR A 103 -1.29 6.59 -11.46
C THR A 103 -0.16 5.70 -10.92
N VAL A 104 0.05 4.52 -11.52
CA VAL A 104 1.24 3.70 -11.23
C VAL A 104 2.51 4.49 -11.53
N ASP A 105 2.63 5.09 -12.72
CA ASP A 105 3.79 5.89 -13.11
C ASP A 105 4.06 7.04 -12.12
N MET A 106 3.01 7.74 -11.68
CA MET A 106 3.15 8.80 -10.68
C MET A 106 3.62 8.25 -9.32
N LEU A 107 3.15 7.07 -8.89
CA LEU A 107 3.67 6.45 -7.68
C LEU A 107 5.18 6.18 -7.80
N GLU A 108 5.63 5.68 -8.95
CA GLU A 108 7.05 5.43 -9.22
C GLU A 108 7.86 6.73 -9.15
N GLU A 109 7.38 7.80 -9.79
CA GLU A 109 8.00 9.13 -9.73
C GLU A 109 8.08 9.68 -8.30
N LEU A 110 7.01 9.54 -7.51
CA LEU A 110 6.96 10.01 -6.12
C LEU A 110 7.85 9.20 -5.17
N LEU A 111 8.19 7.96 -5.52
CA LEU A 111 9.12 7.14 -4.75
C LEU A 111 10.59 7.49 -5.03
N GLU A 112 10.88 8.24 -6.09
CA GLU A 112 12.22 8.75 -6.43
C GLU A 112 13.31 7.64 -6.34
N ASP A 113 14.43 7.89 -5.65
CA ASP A 113 15.56 6.96 -5.48
C ASP A 113 15.21 5.65 -4.76
N ASP A 114 14.07 5.62 -4.07
CA ASP A 114 13.56 4.39 -3.44
C ASP A 114 12.90 3.46 -4.48
N TRP A 115 12.44 3.99 -5.61
CA TRP A 115 12.02 3.21 -6.78
C TRP A 115 13.24 2.76 -7.59
N ARG A 116 13.75 1.58 -7.23
CA ARG A 116 14.91 0.96 -7.86
C ARG A 116 14.74 -0.55 -7.92
N PRO A 117 15.50 -1.25 -8.78
CA PRO A 117 15.47 -2.70 -8.82
C PRO A 117 15.75 -3.32 -7.45
N ASN A 118 15.02 -4.37 -7.10
CA ASN A 118 15.21 -5.13 -5.85
C ASN A 118 16.52 -5.94 -5.86
N GLN A 119 16.76 -6.73 -4.81
CA GLN A 119 17.99 -7.52 -4.67
C GLN A 119 18.23 -8.54 -5.79
N TYR A 120 17.21 -8.84 -6.60
CA TYR A 120 17.30 -9.74 -7.76
C TYR A 120 17.40 -8.99 -9.09
N GLY A 121 17.58 -7.66 -9.06
CA GLY A 121 17.73 -6.83 -10.26
C GLY A 121 16.42 -6.60 -11.03
N ARG A 122 15.25 -6.69 -10.38
CA ARG A 122 13.94 -6.47 -11.00
C ARG A 122 13.19 -5.32 -10.35
N TYR A 123 12.43 -4.54 -11.12
CA TYR A 123 11.46 -3.60 -10.57
C TYR A 123 10.26 -4.34 -9.97
N SER A 124 9.65 -3.74 -8.96
CA SER A 124 8.48 -4.25 -8.28
C SER A 124 7.23 -4.18 -9.17
N GLU A 125 6.37 -5.19 -9.07
CA GLU A 125 5.04 -5.14 -9.68
C GLU A 125 4.10 -4.28 -8.81
N VAL A 126 3.29 -3.43 -9.46
CA VAL A 126 2.34 -2.53 -8.80
C VAL A 126 0.91 -2.86 -9.21
N GLU A 127 0.05 -3.06 -8.23
CA GLU A 127 -1.40 -3.18 -8.40
C GLU A 127 -2.06 -1.90 -7.89
N ARG A 128 -2.88 -1.24 -8.73
CA ARG A 128 -3.62 -0.01 -8.40
C ARG A 128 -5.12 -0.25 -8.43
N CYS A 129 -5.83 0.11 -7.35
CA CYS A 129 -7.29 0.09 -7.34
C CYS A 129 -7.88 1.30 -6.59
N GLU A 130 -9.18 1.52 -6.79
CA GLU A 130 -9.93 2.62 -6.20
C GLU A 130 -10.87 2.11 -5.12
N PHE A 131 -11.02 2.86 -4.02
CA PHE A 131 -12.03 2.64 -2.98
C PHE A 131 -13.00 3.85 -2.94
N PRO A 132 -14.05 3.87 -3.78
CA PRO A 132 -14.89 5.05 -3.97
C PRO A 132 -15.57 5.55 -2.69
N ASN A 133 -16.04 4.64 -1.85
CA ASN A 133 -16.71 4.99 -0.58
C ASN A 133 -15.76 5.56 0.49
N LEU A 134 -14.45 5.46 0.26
CA LEU A 134 -13.41 6.04 1.11
C LEU A 134 -12.71 7.22 0.45
N LEU A 135 -13.11 7.57 -0.78
CA LEU A 135 -12.43 8.57 -1.63
C LEU A 135 -10.93 8.31 -1.75
N ALA A 136 -10.57 7.02 -1.89
CA ALA A 136 -9.18 6.57 -1.84
C ALA A 136 -8.71 5.94 -3.15
N VAL A 137 -7.40 6.06 -3.40
CA VAL A 137 -6.63 5.27 -4.35
C VAL A 137 -5.65 4.42 -3.54
N HIS A 138 -5.57 3.13 -3.85
CA HIS A 138 -4.77 2.16 -3.12
C HIS A 138 -3.79 1.47 -4.06
N PHE A 139 -2.56 1.33 -3.58
CA PHE A 139 -1.51 0.59 -4.26
C PHE A 139 -1.04 -0.57 -3.40
N ARG A 140 -0.80 -1.69 -4.06
CA ARG A 140 -0.03 -2.81 -3.52
C ARG A 140 1.21 -2.99 -4.38
N VAL A 141 2.38 -3.01 -3.74
CA VAL A 141 3.68 -3.08 -4.41
C VAL A 141 4.42 -4.32 -3.94
N LEU A 142 4.86 -5.14 -4.88
CA LEU A 142 5.43 -6.46 -4.61
C LEU A 142 6.96 -6.45 -4.52
N ASP A 143 7.52 -7.22 -3.58
CA ASP A 143 8.97 -7.45 -3.45
C ASP A 143 9.79 -6.15 -3.42
N PHE A 144 9.29 -5.13 -2.71
CA PHE A 144 9.89 -3.79 -2.68
C PHE A 144 10.76 -3.58 -1.45
N LEU A 145 10.41 -4.19 -0.31
CA LEU A 145 11.02 -3.91 0.98
C LEU A 145 12.41 -4.55 1.15
N GLY A 146 12.91 -5.34 0.19
CA GLY A 146 14.24 -5.94 0.23
C GLY A 146 14.31 -7.20 1.10
N GLY A 147 13.30 -8.06 1.02
CA GLY A 147 13.08 -9.25 1.86
C GLY A 147 12.32 -8.97 3.15
N GLY A 148 11.74 -7.77 3.31
CA GLY A 148 11.02 -7.34 4.52
C GLY A 148 11.91 -7.17 5.77
N ILE A 149 11.32 -6.88 6.93
CA ILE A 149 12.06 -6.44 8.14
C ILE A 149 13.19 -7.39 8.61
N ALA A 150 13.10 -8.68 8.32
CA ALA A 150 14.13 -9.65 8.69
C ALA A 150 15.42 -9.52 7.85
N SER A 151 15.31 -8.95 6.65
CA SER A 151 16.32 -9.02 5.59
C SER A 151 16.64 -7.66 4.96
N SER A 152 15.79 -6.66 5.18
CA SER A 152 15.84 -5.36 4.52
C SER A 152 17.04 -4.54 4.92
N SER A 153 17.68 -3.92 3.93
CA SER A 153 18.67 -2.86 4.11
C SER A 153 18.08 -1.45 3.97
N ARG A 154 16.76 -1.34 3.72
CA ARG A 154 16.07 -0.06 3.59
C ARG A 154 15.89 0.61 4.95
N VAL A 155 15.78 1.94 4.93
CA VAL A 155 15.50 2.73 6.15
C VAL A 155 14.14 2.36 6.74
N ASP A 156 13.13 2.14 5.90
CA ASP A 156 11.80 1.68 6.32
C ASP A 156 11.50 0.27 5.80
N GLY A 157 12.13 -0.75 6.41
CA GLY A 157 11.89 -2.16 6.08
C GLY A 157 10.51 -2.71 6.50
N LEU A 158 9.66 -1.90 7.15
CA LEU A 158 8.28 -2.23 7.52
C LEU A 158 7.24 -1.48 6.66
N GLY A 159 7.68 -0.63 5.74
CA GLY A 159 6.79 0.19 4.90
C GLY A 159 5.81 1.09 5.66
N LYS A 160 6.06 1.39 6.95
CA LYS A 160 5.15 2.15 7.82
C LYS A 160 5.26 3.67 7.61
N GLY A 161 6.41 4.13 7.16
CA GLY A 161 6.72 5.51 6.84
C GLY A 161 6.42 5.90 5.39
N ILE A 162 6.22 4.94 4.49
CA ILE A 162 5.97 5.19 3.05
C ILE A 162 4.83 6.19 2.84
N GLY A 163 3.71 6.03 3.53
CA GLY A 163 2.58 6.97 3.41
C GLY A 163 2.97 8.42 3.73
N GLU A 164 3.75 8.63 4.80
CA GLU A 164 4.21 9.98 5.18
C GLU A 164 5.30 10.51 4.22
N TYR A 165 6.17 9.62 3.75
CA TYR A 165 7.18 9.95 2.75
C TYR A 165 6.52 10.48 1.46
N LEU A 166 5.51 9.80 0.94
CA LEU A 166 4.75 10.26 -0.22
C LEU A 166 4.01 11.58 0.05
N ARG A 167 3.39 11.72 1.24
CA ARG A 167 2.73 12.98 1.64
C ARG A 167 3.69 14.17 1.72
N SER A 168 4.97 13.94 1.95
CA SER A 168 5.97 15.01 2.02
C SER A 168 6.36 15.59 0.65
N LYS A 169 6.04 14.90 -0.45
CA LYS A 169 6.45 15.28 -1.80
C LYS A 169 5.72 16.52 -2.30
N LEU A 170 6.45 17.42 -2.94
CA LEU A 170 5.89 18.63 -3.55
C LEU A 170 5.27 18.30 -4.90
N VAL A 171 3.98 18.60 -5.06
CA VAL A 171 3.21 18.27 -6.26
C VAL A 171 2.31 19.45 -6.66
N SER A 172 1.84 19.46 -7.90
CA SER A 172 0.88 20.47 -8.39
C SER A 172 -0.54 20.12 -7.90
N ILE A 173 -1.10 20.96 -7.03
CA ILE A 173 -2.44 20.79 -6.44
C ILE A 173 -3.35 21.93 -6.90
N PRO A 174 -4.61 21.68 -7.31
CA PRO A 174 -5.58 22.73 -7.60
C PRO A 174 -5.73 23.71 -6.44
N VAL A 175 -5.67 25.01 -6.74
CA VAL A 175 -5.67 26.08 -5.74
C VAL A 175 -6.91 26.02 -4.85
N GLU A 176 -8.07 25.74 -5.44
CA GLU A 176 -9.36 25.63 -4.73
C GLU A 176 -9.34 24.61 -3.59
N PHE A 177 -8.61 23.50 -3.73
CA PHE A 177 -8.51 22.48 -2.68
C PHE A 177 -7.64 22.94 -1.51
N MET A 178 -6.66 23.81 -1.78
CA MET A 178 -5.73 24.32 -0.75
C MET A 178 -6.28 25.50 0.05
N GLU A 179 -7.34 26.16 -0.41
CA GLU A 179 -8.00 27.25 0.32
C GLU A 179 -8.82 26.74 1.52
N ARG A 180 -9.05 25.43 1.59
CA ARG A 180 -9.73 24.75 2.69
C ARG A 180 -8.80 24.57 3.89
N GLU A 181 -9.41 24.34 5.06
CA GLU A 181 -8.67 24.09 6.30
C GLU A 181 -7.64 22.97 6.11
N PRO A 182 -6.38 23.18 6.53
CA PRO A 182 -5.35 22.15 6.47
C PRO A 182 -5.67 20.91 7.29
N ILE A 183 -5.05 19.81 6.86
CA ILE A 183 -5.06 18.51 7.54
C ILE A 183 -4.18 18.54 8.78
#